data_AF-A0AAU6B856-F1
#
_entry.id   AF-A0AAU6B856-F1
#
_cell.length_a   1.000
_cell.length_b   1.000
_cell.length_c   1.000
_cell.angle_alpha   90.00
_cell.angle_beta   90.00
_cell.angle_gamma   90.00
#
_symmetry.space_group_name_H-M   'P 1'
#
loop_
_entity.id
_entity.type
_entity.pdbx_description
1 polymer ?
#
loop_
_entity_poly.entity_id
_entity_poly.type
_entity_poly.pdbx_seq_one_letter_code
_entity_poly.pdbx_strand_id
1 'polypeptide(L)' 'MTDARPLLRVVRGHPDDAELAALTAVVAAAAASSAAASPGPARRTSWWGDRAAQLRAPLHPGEGAWRASALPR' A
#
# COMPACT_ATOMS: atom_id res chain seq x y z
N MET A 1 23.53 -29.64 -4.59
CA MET A 1 24.08 -28.29 -4.34
C MET A 1 22.95 -27.30 -4.56
N THR A 2 22.43 -26.69 -3.50
CA THR A 2 21.29 -25.76 -3.58
C THR A 2 21.72 -24.51 -4.33
N ASP A 3 21.29 -24.40 -5.58
CA ASP A 3 21.50 -23.20 -6.41
C ASP A 3 20.48 -22.13 -6.00
N ALA A 4 20.70 -21.54 -4.83
CA ALA A 4 19.90 -20.42 -4.34
C ALA A 4 20.56 -19.13 -4.81
N ARG A 5 19.90 -18.43 -5.73
CA ARG A 5 20.33 -17.10 -6.18
C ARG A 5 20.39 -16.15 -4.97
N PRO A 6 21.50 -15.42 -4.75
CA PRO A 6 21.66 -14.57 -3.58
C PRO A 6 20.66 -13.41 -3.60
N LEU A 7 20.07 -13.10 -2.44
CA LEU A 7 19.09 -12.01 -2.26
C LEU A 7 19.75 -10.62 -2.39
N LEU A 8 21.02 -10.50 -2.01
CA LEU A 8 21.79 -9.25 -2.09
C LEU A 8 23.25 -9.58 -2.49
N ARG A 9 23.86 -8.74 -3.31
CA ARG A 9 25.27 -8.87 -3.74
C ARG A 9 25.98 -7.54 -3.69
N VAL A 10 27.12 -7.50 -2.99
CA VAL A 10 28.03 -6.35 -3.00
C VAL A 10 28.79 -6.35 -4.33
N VAL A 11 28.58 -5.33 -5.17
CA VAL A 11 29.25 -5.21 -6.48
C VAL A 11 30.56 -4.44 -6.36
N ARG A 12 30.68 -3.55 -5.37
CA ARG A 12 31.86 -2.71 -5.12
C ARG A 12 31.95 -2.37 -3.64
N GLY A 13 33.18 -2.21 -3.13
CA GLY A 13 33.47 -1.89 -1.73
C GLY A 13 33.82 -3.13 -0.91
N HIS A 14 34.32 -2.90 0.30
CA HIS A 14 34.61 -3.96 1.28
C HIS A 14 33.99 -3.54 2.61
N PRO A 15 32.66 -3.68 2.75
CA PRO A 15 31.98 -3.30 3.99
C PRO A 15 32.50 -4.17 5.13
N ASP A 16 32.59 -3.58 6.31
CA ASP A 16 32.81 -4.36 7.51
C ASP A 16 31.54 -5.13 7.93
N ASP A 17 31.70 -6.00 8.92
CA ASP A 17 30.58 -6.85 9.40
C ASP A 17 29.42 -6.02 9.96
N ALA A 18 29.72 -4.86 10.56
CA ALA A 18 28.71 -3.98 11.14
C ALA A 18 27.90 -3.26 10.05
N GLU A 19 28.56 -2.78 9.01
CA GLU A 19 27.93 -2.16 7.84
C GLU A 19 27.06 -3.15 7.07
N LEU A 20 27.54 -4.38 6.88
CA LEU A 20 26.77 -5.46 6.24
C LEU A 20 25.52 -5.81 7.07
N ALA A 21 25.66 -5.91 8.39
CA ALA A 21 24.55 -6.17 9.30
C ALA A 21 23.53 -5.04 9.28
N ALA A 22 23.97 -3.78 9.29
CA ALA A 22 23.09 -2.61 9.20
C ALA A 22 22.28 -2.60 7.90
N LEU A 23 22.95 -2.85 6.76
CA LEU A 23 22.28 -2.89 5.46
C LEU A 23 21.22 -4.00 5.40
N THR A 24 21.55 -5.20 5.86
CA THR A 24 20.61 -6.33 5.87
C THR A 24 19.41 -6.09 6.77
N ALA A 25 19.61 -5.49 7.95
CA ALA A 25 18.54 -5.12 8.86
C ALA A 25 17.56 -4.10 8.23
N VAL A 26 18.07 -3.08 7.54
CA VAL A 26 17.24 -2.08 6.85
C VAL A 26 16.42 -2.71 5.73
N VAL A 27 17.03 -3.57 4.91
CA VAL A 27 16.32 -4.26 3.82
C VAL A 27 15.22 -5.18 4.37
N ALA A 28 15.52 -5.93 5.45
CA ALA A 28 14.53 -6.79 6.10
C ALA A 28 13.35 -5.97 6.68
N ALA A 29 13.64 -4.84 7.33
CA ALA A 29 12.63 -3.94 7.88
C ALA A 29 11.73 -3.34 6.78
N ALA A 30 12.33 -2.92 5.65
CA ALA A 30 11.57 -2.40 4.50
C ALA A 30 10.65 -3.47 3.90
N ALA A 31 11.13 -4.71 3.76
CA ALA A 31 10.32 -5.83 3.28
C ALA A 31 9.16 -6.15 4.23
N ALA A 32 9.41 -6.15 5.55
CA ALA A 32 8.37 -6.36 6.56
C ALA A 32 7.33 -5.23 6.55
N SER A 33 7.75 -3.97 6.38
CA SER A 33 6.83 -2.83 6.27
C SER A 33 5.97 -2.90 5.01
N SER A 34 6.49 -3.43 3.90
CA SER A 34 5.68 -3.63 2.69
C SER A 34 4.66 -4.77 2.84
N ALA A 35 4.94 -5.76 3.68
CA ALA A 35 4.02 -6.86 3.97
C ALA A 35 2.88 -6.46 4.92
N ALA A 36 3.08 -5.40 5.71
CA ALA A 36 2.01 -4.72 6.43
C ALA A 36 1.16 -3.92 5.43
N ALA A 37 0.35 -4.63 4.64
CA ALA A 37 -0.72 -4.01 3.89
C ALA A 37 -1.54 -3.13 4.85
N SER A 38 -1.63 -1.84 4.55
CA SER A 38 -2.62 -0.97 5.18
C SER A 38 -3.96 -1.70 5.16
N PRO A 39 -4.79 -1.64 6.23
CA PRO A 39 -6.14 -2.15 6.15
C PRO A 39 -6.73 -1.59 4.86
N GLY A 40 -7.04 -2.50 3.92
CA GLY A 40 -7.53 -2.10 2.61
C GLY A 40 -8.65 -1.09 2.79
N PRO A 41 -8.79 -0.11 1.89
CA PRO A 41 -9.75 0.99 2.06
C PRO A 41 -11.07 0.40 2.53
N ALA A 42 -11.56 0.89 3.68
CA ALA A 42 -12.80 0.40 4.29
C ALA A 42 -13.81 0.17 3.17
N ARG A 43 -14.29 -1.07 3.03
CA ARG A 43 -15.08 -1.51 1.87
C ARG A 43 -16.14 -0.47 1.59
N ARG A 44 -15.93 0.33 0.55
CA ARG A 44 -16.82 1.45 0.24
C ARG A 44 -18.20 0.86 -0.05
N THR A 45 -19.22 1.32 0.67
CA THR A 45 -20.61 1.04 0.33
C THR A 45 -20.80 1.40 -1.14
N SER A 46 -21.31 0.46 -1.95
CA SER A 46 -21.42 0.70 -3.40
C SER A 46 -22.24 1.96 -3.64
N TRP A 47 -21.75 2.87 -4.49
CA TRP A 47 -22.45 4.11 -4.80
C TRP A 47 -23.86 3.88 -5.39
N TRP A 48 -24.07 2.76 -6.09
CA TRP A 48 -25.38 2.34 -6.59
C TRP A 48 -26.43 2.06 -5.49
N GLY A 49 -25.98 1.76 -4.27
CA GLY A 49 -26.84 1.44 -3.12
C GLY A 49 -26.98 2.60 -2.12
N ASP A 50 -26.46 3.79 -2.46
CA ASP A 50 -26.48 4.93 -1.56
C ASP A 50 -27.90 5.53 -1.46
N ARG A 51 -28.58 5.27 -0.32
CA ARG A 51 -29.90 5.83 -0.01
C ARG A 51 -29.89 7.35 0.03
N ALA A 52 -28.76 7.98 0.39
CA ALA A 52 -28.66 9.43 0.40
C ALA A 52 -28.78 10.02 -1.01
N ALA A 53 -28.42 9.27 -2.06
CA ALA A 53 -28.61 9.69 -3.45
C ALA A 53 -30.09 9.72 -3.88
N GLN A 54 -30.95 8.92 -3.25
CA GLN A 54 -32.41 8.97 -3.45
C GLN A 54 -33.05 10.19 -2.77
N LEU A 55 -32.34 10.81 -1.84
CA LEU A 55 -32.73 12.04 -1.17
C LEU A 55 -32.00 13.22 -1.85
N ARG A 56 -32.54 14.43 -1.80
CA ARG A 56 -31.79 15.63 -2.23
C ARG A 56 -30.79 16.05 -1.13
N ALA A 57 -29.86 15.16 -0.81
CA ALA A 57 -28.83 15.40 0.19
C ALA A 57 -27.72 16.32 -0.38
N PRO A 58 -27.10 17.19 0.45
CA PRO A 58 -25.91 17.93 0.07
C PRO A 58 -24.74 17.00 -0.30
N LEU A 59 -23.93 17.40 -1.28
CA LEU A 59 -22.71 16.68 -1.62
C LEU A 59 -21.60 16.99 -0.61
N HIS A 60 -20.97 15.95 -0.06
CA HIS A 60 -19.82 16.09 0.83
C HIS A 60 -18.50 15.83 0.09
N PRO A 61 -17.48 16.68 0.25
CA PRO A 61 -16.16 16.41 -0.31
C PRO A 61 -15.54 15.19 0.39
N GLY A 62 -14.94 14.31 -0.40
CA GLY A 62 -14.33 13.09 0.12
C GLY A 62 -13.79 12.20 -1.00
N GLU A 63 -13.06 11.17 -0.60
CA GLU A 63 -12.47 10.23 -1.54
C GLU A 63 -13.55 9.68 -2.48
N GLY A 64 -13.36 9.79 -3.79
CA GLY A 64 -14.29 9.36 -4.84
C GLY A 64 -15.68 10.02 -4.85
N ALA A 65 -15.93 11.07 -4.07
CA ALA A 65 -17.18 11.85 -4.12
C ALA A 65 -17.41 12.48 -5.51
N TRP A 66 -16.34 12.90 -6.18
CA TRP A 66 -16.41 13.43 -7.55
C TRP A 66 -16.94 12.39 -8.55
N ARG A 67 -16.49 11.13 -8.46
CA ARG A 67 -16.99 10.04 -9.30
C ARG A 67 -18.46 9.72 -9.00
N ALA A 68 -18.86 9.78 -7.73
CA ALA A 68 -20.24 9.54 -7.32
C ALA A 68 -21.22 10.58 -7.85
N SER A 69 -20.78 11.84 -7.99
CA SER A 69 -21.64 12.94 -8.48
C SER A 69 -22.12 12.77 -9.93
N ALA A 70 -21.48 11.89 -10.72
CA ALA A 70 -21.83 11.62 -12.11
C ALA A 70 -22.75 10.40 -12.29
N LEU A 71 -23.12 9.69 -11.21
CA LEU A 71 -23.97 8.52 -11.29
C LEU A 71 -25.46 8.89 -11.44
N PRO A 72 -26.26 8.06 -12.13
CA PRO A 72 -27.71 8.24 -12.18
C PRO A 72 -28.35 8.17 -10.79
N ARG A 73 -29.40 8.97 -10.57
CA ARG A 73 -30.25 8.91 -9.37
C ARG A 73 -31.47 8.04 -9.59
#